data_AF-A0A524INR6-F1
#
_entry.id   AF-A0A524INR6-F1
#
_cell.length_a   1.000
_cell.length_b   1.000
_cell.length_c   1.000
_cell.angle_alpha   90.00
_cell.angle_beta   90.00
_cell.angle_gamma   90.00
#
_symmetry.space_group_name_H-M   'P 1'
#
loop_
_entity.id
_entity.type
_entity.pdbx_description
1 polymer ?
#
loop_
_entity_poly.entity_id
_entity_poly.type
_entity_poly.pdbx_seq_one_letter_code
_entity_poly.pdbx_strand_id
1 'polypeptide(L)'
;MLLLVMITMVFGSGALLFAEGVKEYTDIPRKLTVLHTNDFHGHPLKFYDYPADGLGGLPAIATFVKQVRGANQNVLVLDAGDLNTGRPESNFFKAEPDILGYNYIGY
;
A
#
# COMPACT_ATOMS: atom_id res chain seq x y z
N MET A 1 -43.17 30.09 -29.19
CA MET A 1 -42.35 31.22 -29.66
C MET A 1 -41.38 31.60 -28.55
N LEU A 2 -40.15 31.07 -28.62
CA LEU A 2 -38.94 31.62 -28.02
C LEU A 2 -37.76 30.90 -28.67
N LEU A 3 -36.85 31.72 -29.17
CA LEU A 3 -35.79 31.44 -30.13
C LEU A 3 -34.54 30.97 -29.35
N LEU A 4 -33.97 29.81 -29.67
CA LEU A 4 -32.62 29.46 -29.21
C LEU A 4 -31.65 29.66 -30.38
N VAL A 5 -30.82 30.69 -30.26
CA VAL A 5 -29.80 31.10 -31.23
C VAL A 5 -28.62 30.14 -31.16
N MET A 6 -28.31 29.43 -32.25
CA MET A 6 -27.00 28.79 -32.44
C MET A 6 -25.95 29.88 -32.68
N ILE A 7 -25.05 30.08 -31.72
CA ILE A 7 -23.81 30.83 -31.98
C ILE A 7 -22.80 29.83 -32.53
N THR A 8 -22.71 29.77 -33.87
CA THR A 8 -21.62 29.09 -34.56
C THR A 8 -20.44 30.05 -34.60
N MET A 9 -19.50 29.93 -33.65
CA MET A 9 -18.20 30.59 -33.77
C MET A 9 -17.35 29.80 -34.76
N VAL A 10 -17.34 30.24 -36.02
CA VAL A 10 -16.35 29.81 -37.00
C VAL A 10 -15.08 30.62 -36.77
N PHE A 11 -14.08 30.04 -36.10
CA PHE A 11 -12.73 30.58 -36.13
C PHE A 11 -12.00 30.03 -37.36
N GLY A 12 -11.51 30.97 -38.15
CA GLY A 12 -10.98 30.74 -39.49
C GLY A 12 -9.74 29.86 -39.55
N SER A 13 -9.53 29.40 -40.78
CA SER A 13 -8.35 28.73 -41.33
C SER A 13 -7.02 29.22 -40.74
N GLY A 14 -6.47 28.39 -39.86
CA GLY A 14 -5.04 28.34 -39.57
C GLY A 14 -4.69 26.87 -39.44
N ALA A 15 -4.07 26.31 -40.46
CA ALA A 15 -3.43 25.00 -40.36
C ALA A 15 -2.30 25.11 -39.33
N LEU A 16 -2.62 24.84 -38.07
CA LEU A 16 -1.64 24.66 -37.01
C LEU A 16 -1.61 23.16 -36.71
N LEU A 17 -0.63 22.50 -37.34
CA LEU A 17 -0.19 21.15 -37.02
C LEU A 17 0.25 21.13 -35.55
N PHE A 18 -0.66 20.82 -34.64
CA PHE A 18 -0.29 20.29 -33.32
C PHE A 18 -0.17 18.78 -33.45
N ALA A 19 1.02 18.35 -33.85
CA ALA A 19 1.45 16.98 -33.65
C ALA A 19 1.75 16.76 -32.16
N GLU A 20 1.51 15.52 -31.74
CA GLU A 20 2.09 14.84 -30.57
C GLU A 20 1.46 15.12 -29.19
N GLY A 21 0.60 14.19 -28.78
CA GLY A 21 0.67 13.71 -27.40
C GLY A 21 -0.54 13.95 -26.51
N VAL A 22 -1.77 13.98 -27.03
CA VAL A 22 -2.93 13.75 -26.16
C VAL A 22 -2.89 12.28 -25.72
N LYS A 23 -2.23 12.00 -24.59
CA LYS A 23 -2.41 10.74 -23.87
C LYS A 23 -3.85 10.73 -23.40
N GLU A 24 -4.68 10.00 -24.10
CA GLU A 24 -6.00 9.62 -23.64
C GLU A 24 -5.82 8.78 -22.37
N TYR A 25 -5.92 9.43 -21.21
CA TYR A 25 -6.01 8.73 -19.94
C TYR A 25 -7.40 8.16 -19.85
N THR A 26 -7.55 6.92 -20.32
CA THR A 26 -8.71 6.12 -19.97
C THR A 26 -8.70 5.94 -18.46
N ASP A 27 -9.71 6.45 -17.77
CA ASP A 27 -9.91 6.28 -16.33
C ASP A 27 -10.30 4.82 -16.04
N ILE A 28 -9.33 3.92 -16.19
CA ILE A 28 -9.49 2.50 -15.90
C ILE A 28 -9.31 2.35 -14.38
N PRO A 29 -10.35 1.95 -13.63
CA PRO A 29 -10.24 1.80 -12.19
C PRO A 29 -9.14 0.81 -11.84
N ARG A 30 -8.18 1.25 -11.02
CA ARG A 30 -7.10 0.41 -10.50
C ARG A 30 -7.37 0.07 -9.04
N LYS A 31 -7.23 -1.20 -8.69
CA LYS A 31 -7.30 -1.66 -7.31
C LYS A 31 -5.91 -1.68 -6.70
N LEU A 32 -5.75 -1.03 -5.54
CA LEU A 32 -4.59 -1.14 -4.66
C LEU A 32 -5.05 -1.75 -3.34
N THR A 33 -4.39 -2.82 -2.90
CA THR A 33 -4.61 -3.41 -1.58
C THR A 33 -3.52 -2.91 -0.65
N VAL A 34 -3.90 -2.24 0.43
CA VAL A 34 -2.96 -1.77 1.46
C VAL A 34 -3.09 -2.66 2.68
N LEU A 35 -1.99 -3.31 3.05
CA LEU A 35 -1.82 -3.97 4.32
C LEU A 35 -0.96 -3.07 5.21
N HIS A 36 -1.32 -2.97 6.48
CA HIS A 36 -0.52 -2.18 7.40
C HIS A 36 -0.42 -2.82 8.78
N THR A 37 0.70 -2.59 9.43
CA THR A 37 0.91 -2.81 10.87
C THR A 37 1.24 -1.48 11.56
N ASN A 38 1.13 -1.48 12.87
CA ASN A 38 1.52 -0.40 13.76
C ASN A 38 1.89 -1.06 15.09
N ASP A 39 2.68 -0.37 15.92
CA ASP A 39 2.87 -0.76 17.30
C ASP A 39 3.35 -2.22 17.40
N PHE A 40 4.45 -2.51 16.70
CA PHE A 40 5.03 -3.85 16.73
C PHE A 40 5.68 -4.15 18.09
N HIS A 41 6.17 -3.12 18.80
CA HIS A 41 6.72 -3.18 20.16
C HIS A 41 7.76 -4.33 20.37
N GLY A 42 8.45 -4.75 19.32
CA GLY A 42 9.44 -5.83 19.36
C GLY A 42 8.84 -7.21 19.62
N HIS A 43 7.76 -7.57 18.90
CA HIS A 43 7.08 -8.87 19.00
C HIS A 43 7.37 -9.83 17.83
N PRO A 44 8.62 -10.29 17.62
CA PRO A 44 8.96 -11.19 16.52
C PRO A 44 8.28 -12.56 16.61
N LEU A 45 7.88 -12.97 17.82
CA LEU A 45 7.21 -14.24 18.11
C LEU A 45 5.72 -14.03 18.42
N LYS A 46 4.96 -15.13 18.42
CA LYS A 46 3.56 -15.14 18.83
C LYS A 46 3.39 -14.61 20.26
N PHE A 47 2.25 -13.99 20.55
CA PHE A 47 1.90 -13.59 21.91
C PHE A 47 1.69 -14.84 22.79
N TYR A 48 2.04 -14.74 24.07
CA TYR A 48 1.89 -15.81 25.06
C TYR A 48 0.87 -15.47 26.16
N ASP A 49 0.31 -14.25 26.11
CA ASP A 49 -0.59 -13.72 27.13
C ASP A 49 -1.97 -13.35 26.55
N TYR A 50 -2.98 -13.32 27.42
CA TYR A 50 -4.29 -12.77 27.11
C TYR A 50 -4.18 -11.30 26.68
N PRO A 51 -4.93 -10.82 25.67
CA PRO A 51 -6.08 -11.46 25.01
C PRO A 51 -5.77 -12.26 23.74
N ALA A 52 -4.50 -12.43 23.36
CA ALA A 52 -4.12 -12.87 22.01
C ALA A 52 -3.16 -14.06 22.00
N ASP A 53 -3.23 -14.95 23.00
CA ASP A 53 -2.35 -16.10 23.13
C ASP A 53 -2.30 -16.95 21.85
N GLY A 54 -1.09 -17.24 21.38
CA GLY A 54 -0.83 -18.00 20.18
C GLY A 54 -0.95 -17.25 18.86
N LEU A 55 -1.36 -15.98 18.87
CA LEU A 55 -1.53 -15.15 17.66
C LEU A 55 -0.29 -14.26 17.40
N GLY A 56 -0.21 -13.70 16.19
CA GLY A 56 0.79 -12.68 15.85
C GLY A 56 2.19 -13.22 15.56
N GLY A 57 3.18 -12.34 15.67
CA GLY A 57 4.56 -12.60 15.30
C GLY A 57 4.83 -12.50 13.80
N LEU A 58 6.11 -12.31 13.45
CA LEU A 58 6.58 -12.18 12.06
C LEU A 58 6.21 -13.39 11.18
N PRO A 59 6.23 -14.65 11.64
CA PRO A 59 5.82 -15.80 10.83
C PRO A 59 4.35 -15.75 10.39
N ALA A 60 3.46 -15.30 11.28
CA ALA A 60 2.04 -15.15 10.96
C ALA A 60 1.82 -14.03 9.94
N ILE A 61 2.47 -12.87 10.16
CA ILE A 61 2.41 -11.73 9.23
C ILE A 61 2.94 -12.14 7.86
N ALA A 62 4.10 -12.80 7.79
CA ALA A 62 4.69 -13.26 6.53
C ALA A 62 3.77 -14.22 5.76
N THR A 63 3.12 -15.14 6.48
CA THR A 63 2.17 -16.08 5.88
C THR A 63 0.97 -15.34 5.31
N PHE A 64 0.39 -14.41 6.06
CA PHE A 64 -0.76 -13.63 5.64
C PHE A 64 -0.44 -12.71 4.44
N VAL A 65 0.68 -11.97 4.51
CA VAL A 65 1.14 -11.10 3.40
C VAL A 65 1.36 -11.93 2.13
N LYS A 66 1.97 -13.11 2.24
CA LYS A 66 2.15 -14.02 1.09
C LYS A 66 0.81 -14.45 0.48
N GLN A 67 -0.19 -14.78 1.30
CA GLN A 67 -1.52 -15.14 0.82
C GLN A 67 -2.20 -13.96 0.09
N VAL A 68 -2.15 -12.76 0.68
CA VAL A 68 -2.77 -11.56 0.08
C VAL A 68 -2.10 -11.16 -1.24
N ARG A 69 -0.76 -11.23 -1.30
CA ARG A 69 0.02 -11.03 -2.54
C ARG A 69 -0.27 -12.09 -3.59
N GLY A 70 -0.57 -13.33 -3.19
CA GLY A 70 -1.02 -14.37 -4.11
C GLY A 70 -2.41 -14.12 -4.71
N ALA A 71 -3.28 -13.39 -3.99
CA ALA A 71 -4.66 -13.13 -4.40
C ALA A 71 -4.88 -11.75 -5.05
N ASN A 72 -3.91 -10.83 -4.98
CA ASN A 72 -4.06 -9.45 -5.46
C ASN A 72 -2.81 -9.00 -6.23
N GLN A 73 -2.99 -8.30 -7.35
CA GLN A 73 -1.89 -7.86 -8.21
C GLN A 73 -1.08 -6.69 -7.62
N ASN A 74 -1.74 -5.70 -7.01
CA ASN A 74 -1.08 -4.51 -6.45
C ASN A 74 -1.28 -4.51 -4.94
N VAL A 75 -0.24 -4.93 -4.21
CA VAL A 75 -0.26 -4.95 -2.73
C VAL A 75 0.87 -4.09 -2.20
N LEU A 76 0.51 -3.11 -1.38
CA LEU A 76 1.44 -2.31 -0.60
C LEU A 76 1.38 -2.77 0.86
N VAL A 77 2.53 -3.02 1.47
CA VAL A 77 2.65 -3.39 2.89
C VAL A 77 3.34 -2.23 3.58
N LEU A 78 2.78 -1.75 4.69
CA LEU A 78 3.26 -0.57 5.41
C LEU A 78 3.36 -0.84 6.89
N ASP A 79 4.23 -0.10 7.56
CA ASP A 79 4.29 -0.03 9.02
C ASP A 79 4.23 1.41 9.48
N ALA A 80 3.43 1.67 10.52
CA ALA A 80 3.21 3.01 11.05
C ALA A 80 4.21 3.41 12.16
N GLY A 81 5.20 2.58 12.48
CA GLY A 81 6.21 2.85 13.49
C GLY A 81 5.89 2.23 14.85
N ASP A 82 6.67 2.66 15.85
CA ASP A 82 6.78 2.04 17.18
C ASP A 82 7.21 0.55 17.09
N LEU A 83 8.28 0.34 16.31
CA LEU A 83 8.79 -0.97 15.96
C LEU A 83 9.33 -1.74 17.18
N ASN A 84 10.00 -1.05 18.11
CA ASN A 84 10.68 -1.68 19.24
C ASN A 84 10.49 -0.87 20.52
N THR A 85 10.04 -1.55 21.57
CA THR A 85 9.69 -0.95 22.86
C THR A 85 10.13 -1.79 24.04
N GLY A 86 11.22 -2.54 23.88
CA GLY A 86 11.93 -3.03 25.05
C GLY A 86 11.73 -4.49 25.40
N ARG A 87 11.02 -5.27 24.55
CA ARG A 87 10.80 -6.70 24.75
C ARG A 87 12.12 -7.47 24.74
N PRO A 88 12.36 -8.43 25.65
CA PRO A 88 13.64 -9.14 25.74
C PRO A 88 14.12 -9.73 24.42
N GLU A 89 13.21 -10.33 23.65
CA GLU A 89 13.49 -10.95 22.36
C GLU A 89 13.92 -9.98 21.26
N SER A 90 13.53 -8.71 21.33
CA SER A 90 13.98 -7.67 20.40
C SER A 90 15.20 -6.93 20.98
N ASN A 91 15.12 -6.50 22.24
CA ASN A 91 16.16 -5.72 22.90
C ASN A 91 17.49 -6.44 23.04
N PHE A 92 17.48 -7.73 23.41
CA PHE A 92 18.71 -8.50 23.58
C PHE A 92 19.54 -8.52 22.30
N PHE A 93 18.85 -8.52 21.15
CA PHE A 93 19.44 -8.53 19.82
C PHE A 93 19.38 -7.16 19.13
N LYS A 94 19.14 -6.06 19.86
CA LYS A 94 19.12 -4.69 19.33
C LYS A 94 18.21 -4.53 18.10
N ALA A 95 17.02 -5.12 18.14
CA ALA A 95 16.01 -5.13 17.07
C ALA A 95 16.39 -5.88 15.78
N GLU A 96 17.55 -6.53 15.71
CA GLU A 96 17.96 -7.32 14.54
C GLU A 96 16.91 -8.35 14.08
N PRO A 97 16.30 -9.18 14.95
CA PRO A 97 15.29 -10.14 14.51
C PRO A 97 14.05 -9.48 13.89
N ASP A 98 13.65 -8.30 14.40
CA ASP A 98 12.52 -7.55 13.87
C ASP A 98 12.84 -7.09 12.44
N ILE A 99 13.98 -6.41 12.26
CA ILE A 99 14.40 -5.88 10.96
C ILE A 99 14.58 -7.02 9.93
N LEU A 100 15.16 -8.15 10.33
CA LEU A 100 15.31 -9.30 9.44
C LEU A 100 13.94 -9.84 8.98
N GLY A 101 12.96 -9.93 9.89
CA GLY A 101 11.62 -10.36 9.52
C GLY A 101 10.87 -9.35 8.66
N TYR A 102 10.98 -8.05 8.95
CA TYR A 102 10.41 -6.99 8.12
C TYR A 102 10.97 -7.03 6.69
N ASN A 103 12.29 -7.16 6.55
CA ASN A 103 12.95 -7.31 5.26
C ASN A 103 12.50 -8.59 4.53
N TYR A 104 12.35 -9.71 5.25
CA TYR A 104 11.85 -10.97 4.68
C TYR A 104 10.41 -10.84 4.17
N ILE A 105 9.55 -10.14 4.91
CA ILE A 105 8.17 -9.86 4.52
C ILE A 105 8.12 -8.89 3.33
N GLY A 106 9.14 -8.05 3.17
CA GLY A 106 9.20 -7.01 2.14
C GLY A 106 8.24 -5.87 2.46
N TYR A 107 8.34 -5.36 3.69
CA TYR A 107 7.84 -4.03 4.05
C TYR A 107 8.52 -2.94 3.22
#